data_AF-A0A1Q6CNG3-F1
#
_entry.id   AF-A0A1Q6CNG3-F1
#
_cell.length_a   1.000
_cell.length_b   1.000
_cell.length_c   1.000
_cell.angle_alpha   90.00
_cell.angle_beta   90.00
_cell.angle_gamma   90.00
#
_symmetry.space_group_name_H-M   'P 1'
#
loop_
_entity.id
_entity.type
_entity.pdbx_description
1 polymer ?
#
loop_
_entity_poly.entity_id
_entity_poly.type
_entity_poly.pdbx_seq_one_letter_code
_entity_poly.pdbx_strand_id
1 'polypeptide(L)'
;MQHEQWQALLNNGNECFYDRRWLQAEFYYKEAYELLADNYQNNPYETDILLAWICTCHNLSALFEVQGDLDVSLRYLLVPHEYLQALSDDSVRDEDVKLIAIKALNITLQRLLSFSKKYPICEDCVNKLKALKVRLAQNEEVLH
;
A
#
# COMPACT_ATOMS: atom_id res chain seq x y z
N MET A 1 -15.21 -10.04 -15.08
CA MET A 1 -14.43 -9.45 -16.19
C MET A 1 -13.45 -8.36 -15.73
N GLN A 2 -13.76 -7.50 -14.75
CA GLN A 2 -12.79 -6.50 -14.23
C GLN A 2 -11.68 -7.11 -13.34
N HIS A 3 -11.96 -8.16 -12.55
CA HIS A 3 -10.92 -8.77 -11.69
C HIS A 3 -9.73 -9.34 -12.47
N GLU A 4 -9.95 -9.86 -13.68
CA GLU A 4 -8.90 -10.46 -14.50
C GLU A 4 -7.96 -9.40 -15.12
N GLN A 5 -8.44 -8.15 -15.26
CA GLN A 5 -7.70 -7.10 -15.95
C GLN A 5 -6.54 -6.56 -15.11
N TRP A 6 -6.78 -6.19 -13.84
CA TRP A 6 -5.70 -5.71 -12.97
C TRP A 6 -4.66 -6.80 -12.67
N GLN A 7 -5.09 -8.06 -12.59
CA GLN A 7 -4.19 -9.20 -12.40
C GLN A 7 -3.22 -9.35 -13.58
N ALA A 8 -3.73 -9.28 -14.82
CA ALA A 8 -2.91 -9.33 -16.02
C ALA A 8 -1.92 -8.15 -16.07
N LEU A 9 -2.37 -6.94 -15.75
CA LEU A 9 -1.51 -5.76 -15.69
C LEU A 9 -0.38 -5.94 -14.66
N LEU A 10 -0.70 -6.37 -13.44
CA LEU A 10 0.32 -6.61 -12.41
C LEU A 10 1.32 -7.71 -12.81
N ASN A 11 0.85 -8.80 -13.42
CA ASN A 11 1.75 -9.87 -13.89
C ASN A 11 2.70 -9.37 -14.97
N ASN A 12 2.19 -8.62 -15.97
CA ASN A 12 3.01 -8.03 -17.01
C ASN A 12 3.99 -6.98 -16.47
N GLY A 13 3.56 -6.18 -15.50
CA GLY A 13 4.40 -5.20 -14.81
C GLY A 13 5.54 -5.88 -14.04
N ASN A 14 5.24 -6.98 -13.34
CA ASN A 14 6.23 -7.78 -12.62
C ASN A 14 7.27 -8.37 -13.58
N GLU A 15 6.83 -8.97 -14.69
CA GLU A 15 7.73 -9.50 -15.73
C GLU A 15 8.66 -8.39 -16.27
N CYS A 16 8.09 -7.24 -16.65
CA CYS A 16 8.87 -6.10 -17.13
C CYS A 16 9.87 -5.60 -16.08
N PHE A 17 9.47 -5.57 -14.81
CA PHE A 17 10.35 -5.18 -13.71
C PHE A 17 11.54 -6.15 -13.57
N TYR A 18 11.30 -7.47 -13.59
CA TYR A 18 12.37 -8.46 -13.52
C TYR A 18 13.34 -8.35 -14.71
N ASP A 19 12.81 -8.05 -15.89
CA ASP A 19 13.60 -7.84 -17.11
C ASP A 19 14.25 -6.46 -17.21
N ARG A 20 14.10 -5.61 -16.19
CA ARG A 20 14.61 -4.22 -16.17
C ARG A 20 14.03 -3.31 -17.25
N ARG A 21 12.86 -3.66 -17.78
CA ARG A 21 12.06 -2.86 -18.71
C ARG A 21 11.23 -1.85 -17.93
N TRP A 22 11.92 -0.85 -17.37
CA TRP A 22 11.35 0.06 -16.36
C TRP A 22 10.14 0.86 -16.84
N LEU A 23 10.20 1.42 -18.05
CA LEU A 23 9.10 2.21 -18.62
C LEU A 23 7.84 1.37 -18.83
N GLN A 24 8.00 0.13 -19.28
CA GLN A 24 6.89 -0.80 -19.45
C GLN A 24 6.33 -1.26 -18.11
N ALA A 25 7.18 -1.55 -17.13
CA ALA A 25 6.75 -1.86 -15.77
C ALA A 25 5.92 -0.71 -15.17
N GLU A 26 6.40 0.53 -15.33
CA GLU A 26 5.70 1.73 -14.88
C GLU A 26 4.32 1.85 -15.51
N PHE A 27 4.24 1.69 -16.83
CA PHE A 27 2.99 1.73 -17.58
C PHE A 27 1.99 0.73 -17.01
N TYR A 28 2.37 -0.55 -16.92
CA TYR A 28 1.45 -1.58 -16.41
C TYR A 28 1.01 -1.34 -14.97
N TYR A 29 1.92 -0.91 -14.10
CA TYR A 29 1.56 -0.63 -12.71
C TYR A 29 0.67 0.62 -12.57
N LYS A 30 0.86 1.66 -13.39
CA LYS A 30 0.00 2.85 -13.37
C LYS A 30 -1.40 2.54 -13.88
N GLU A 31 -1.53 1.78 -14.96
CA GLU A 31 -2.84 1.31 -15.45
C GLU A 31 -3.57 0.46 -14.40
N ALA A 32 -2.85 -0.45 -13.72
CA ALA A 32 -3.41 -1.24 -12.64
C ALA A 32 -3.85 -0.35 -11.47
N TYR A 33 -3.06 0.67 -11.13
CA TYR A 33 -3.36 1.61 -10.06
C TYR A 33 -4.65 2.35 -10.33
N GLU A 34 -4.83 2.91 -11.53
CA GLU A 34 -6.04 3.65 -11.92
C GLU A 34 -7.28 2.74 -11.86
N LEU A 35 -7.20 1.54 -12.46
CA LEU A 35 -8.30 0.58 -12.45
C LEU A 35 -8.72 0.15 -11.04
N LEU A 36 -7.75 -0.02 -10.13
CA LEU A 36 -8.02 -0.42 -8.74
C LEU A 36 -8.49 0.76 -7.88
N ALA A 37 -7.99 1.98 -8.15
CA ALA A 37 -8.31 3.17 -7.39
C ALA A 37 -9.78 3.56 -7.48
N ASP A 38 -10.38 3.38 -8.66
CA ASP A 38 -11.80 3.61 -8.89
C ASP A 38 -12.69 2.63 -8.09
N ASN A 39 -12.18 1.44 -7.75
CA ASN A 39 -12.98 0.39 -7.12
C ASN A 39 -12.92 0.41 -5.59
N TYR A 40 -11.74 0.56 -4.98
CA TYR A 40 -11.63 0.46 -3.52
C TYR A 40 -12.36 1.59 -2.78
N GLN A 41 -12.47 2.77 -3.39
CA GLN A 41 -13.18 3.91 -2.79
C GLN A 41 -14.69 3.69 -2.69
N ASN A 42 -15.24 2.90 -3.63
CA ASN A 42 -16.67 2.64 -3.74
C ASN A 42 -17.09 1.36 -3.00
N ASN A 43 -16.17 0.38 -2.86
CA ASN A 43 -16.46 -0.92 -2.27
C ASN A 43 -15.39 -1.33 -1.22
N PRO A 44 -15.39 -0.74 -0.01
CA PRO A 44 -14.35 -0.99 0.99
C PRO A 44 -14.37 -2.41 1.60
N TYR A 45 -15.44 -3.18 1.37
CA TYR A 45 -15.54 -4.59 1.79
C TYR A 45 -14.79 -5.55 0.85
N GLU A 46 -14.47 -5.12 -0.37
CA GLU A 46 -13.71 -5.94 -1.33
C GLU A 46 -12.22 -5.93 -0.99
N THR A 47 -11.88 -6.77 0.00
CA THR A 47 -10.52 -6.86 0.55
C THR A 47 -9.49 -7.22 -0.53
N ASP A 48 -9.86 -8.03 -1.52
CA ASP A 48 -8.95 -8.40 -2.62
C ASP A 48 -8.55 -7.19 -3.48
N ILE A 49 -9.49 -6.29 -3.77
CA ILE A 49 -9.22 -5.06 -4.52
C ILE A 49 -8.35 -4.11 -3.70
N LEU A 50 -8.66 -3.96 -2.41
CA LEU A 50 -7.86 -3.12 -1.50
C LEU A 50 -6.42 -3.63 -1.41
N LEU A 51 -6.23 -4.93 -1.22
CA LEU A 51 -4.90 -5.56 -1.16
C LEU A 51 -4.17 -5.49 -2.51
N ALA A 52 -4.87 -5.69 -3.62
CA ALA A 52 -4.28 -5.53 -4.96
C ALA A 52 -3.80 -4.09 -5.18
N TRP A 53 -4.56 -3.09 -4.74
CA TRP A 53 -4.17 -1.69 -4.83
C TRP A 53 -2.94 -1.38 -3.97
N ILE A 54 -2.90 -1.87 -2.72
CA ILE A 54 -1.73 -1.76 -1.83
C ILE A 54 -0.49 -2.40 -2.48
N CYS A 55 -0.64 -3.60 -3.05
CA CYS A 55 0.45 -4.27 -3.77
C CYS A 55 0.93 -3.46 -4.98
N THR A 56 0.00 -2.85 -5.74
CA THR A 56 0.34 -1.99 -6.87
C THR A 56 1.16 -0.77 -6.43
N CYS A 57 0.76 -0.12 -5.34
CA CYS A 57 1.51 0.97 -4.73
C CYS A 57 2.92 0.54 -4.28
N HIS A 58 3.07 -0.64 -3.67
CA HIS A 58 4.37 -1.18 -3.30
C HIS A 58 5.26 -1.48 -4.52
N ASN A 59 4.67 -1.97 -5.62
CA ASN A 59 5.38 -2.22 -6.88
C ASN A 59 5.87 -0.91 -7.52
N LEU A 60 5.03 0.13 -7.55
CA LEU A 60 5.43 1.46 -8.01
C LEU A 60 6.54 2.05 -7.14
N SER A 61 6.41 1.92 -5.81
CA SER A 61 7.49 2.34 -4.90
C SER A 61 8.80 1.63 -5.23
N ALA A 62 8.81 0.30 -5.36
CA ALA A 62 10.02 -0.44 -5.70
C ALA A 62 10.62 -0.02 -7.05
N LEU A 63 9.77 0.28 -8.05
CA LEU A 63 10.20 0.78 -9.36
C LEU A 63 10.90 2.13 -9.27
N PHE A 64 10.31 3.10 -8.58
CA PHE A 64 10.93 4.41 -8.42
C PHE A 64 12.17 4.34 -7.51
N GLU A 65 12.18 3.44 -6.52
CA GLU A 65 13.35 3.19 -5.67
C GLU A 65 14.56 2.71 -6.48
N VAL A 66 14.39 1.76 -7.41
CA VAL A 66 15.50 1.27 -8.25
C VAL A 66 15.95 2.29 -9.30
N GLN A 67 15.09 3.24 -9.66
CA GLN A 67 15.43 4.37 -10.54
C GLN A 67 16.14 5.52 -9.79
N GLY A 68 16.15 5.48 -8.44
CA GLY A 68 16.74 6.52 -7.60
C GLY A 68 15.79 7.68 -7.26
N ASP A 69 14.53 7.61 -7.67
CA ASP A 69 13.50 8.60 -7.32
C ASP A 69 12.84 8.24 -5.98
N LEU A 70 13.56 8.55 -4.91
CA LEU A 70 13.17 8.18 -3.54
C LEU A 70 11.93 8.93 -3.06
N ASP A 71 11.72 10.16 -3.53
CA ASP A 71 10.57 10.98 -3.15
C ASP A 71 9.28 10.38 -3.73
N VAL A 72 9.29 10.03 -5.02
CA VAL A 72 8.15 9.36 -5.65
C VAL A 72 7.94 7.97 -5.06
N SER A 73 9.02 7.22 -4.80
CA SER A 73 8.93 5.92 -4.13
C SER A 73 8.22 6.02 -2.78
N LEU A 74 8.68 6.94 -1.91
CA LEU A 74 8.07 7.15 -0.60
C LEU A 74 6.60 7.56 -0.71
N ARG A 75 6.27 8.42 -1.69
CA ARG A 75 4.88 8.86 -1.90
C ARG A 75 3.95 7.68 -2.18
N TYR A 76 4.38 6.72 -3.00
CA TYR A 76 3.59 5.52 -3.26
C TYR A 76 3.44 4.61 -2.03
N LEU A 77 4.37 4.63 -1.07
CA LEU A 77 4.19 3.92 0.21
C LEU A 77 3.21 4.64 1.14
N LEU A 78 3.21 5.98 1.14
CA LEU A 78 2.37 6.79 2.02
C LEU A 78 0.90 6.78 1.60
N VAL A 79 0.62 6.83 0.29
CA VAL A 79 -0.75 6.86 -0.25
C VAL A 79 -1.68 5.79 0.37
N PRO A 80 -1.35 4.48 0.33
CA PRO A 80 -2.20 3.48 0.96
C PRO A 80 -2.18 3.55 2.49
N HIS A 81 -1.07 3.94 3.10
CA HIS A 81 -0.95 4.05 4.55
C HIS A 81 -1.88 5.13 5.13
N GLU A 82 -1.84 6.32 4.55
CA GLU A 82 -2.65 7.47 4.97
C GLU A 82 -4.15 7.20 4.75
N TYR A 83 -4.51 6.57 3.62
CA TYR A 83 -5.89 6.16 3.36
C TYR A 83 -6.42 5.22 4.44
N LEU A 84 -5.67 4.16 4.75
CA LEU A 84 -6.09 3.17 5.74
C LEU A 84 -6.12 3.73 7.16
N GLN A 85 -5.21 4.66 7.49
CA GLN A 85 -5.21 5.33 8.79
C GLN A 85 -6.46 6.20 8.94
N ALA A 86 -6.79 7.00 7.92
CA ALA A 86 -8.02 7.78 7.90
C ALA A 86 -9.26 6.88 8.01
N LEU A 87 -9.27 5.74 7.31
CA LEU A 87 -10.38 4.79 7.35
C LEU A 87 -10.54 4.12 8.72
N SER A 88 -9.43 3.80 9.41
CA SER A 88 -9.47 3.20 10.75
C SER A 88 -9.87 4.18 11.85
N ASP A 89 -9.54 5.47 11.69
CA ASP A 89 -9.82 6.51 12.69
C ASP A 89 -11.21 7.17 12.48
N ASP A 90 -11.94 6.83 11.40
CA ASP A 90 -13.25 7.41 11.06
C ASP A 90 -14.38 6.87 11.95
N SER A 91 -14.85 7.67 12.90
CA SER A 91 -15.86 7.28 13.89
C SER A 91 -17.22 6.90 13.31
N VAL A 92 -17.51 7.29 12.07
CA VAL A 92 -18.81 7.05 11.41
C VAL A 92 -18.80 5.77 10.57
N ARG A 93 -17.62 5.19 10.30
CA ARG A 93 -17.49 3.97 9.50
C ARG A 93 -17.92 2.74 10.27
N ASP A 94 -18.39 1.78 9.49
CA ASP A 94 -18.70 0.43 9.94
C ASP A 94 -17.46 -0.26 10.56
N GLU A 95 -17.67 -1.00 11.65
CA GLU A 95 -16.59 -1.60 12.43
C GLU A 95 -15.83 -2.69 11.64
N ASP A 96 -16.50 -3.42 10.74
CA ASP A 96 -15.83 -4.41 9.91
C ASP A 96 -14.87 -3.73 8.91
N VAL A 97 -15.27 -2.60 8.35
CA VAL A 97 -14.41 -1.80 7.46
C VAL A 97 -13.19 -1.26 8.23
N LYS A 98 -13.38 -0.79 9.46
CA LYS A 98 -12.25 -0.37 10.32
C LYS A 98 -11.31 -1.54 10.61
N LEU A 99 -11.85 -2.73 10.89
CA LEU A 99 -11.06 -3.92 11.15
C LEU A 99 -10.24 -4.33 9.92
N ILE A 100 -10.84 -4.29 8.73
CA ILE A 100 -10.12 -4.50 7.46
C ILE A 100 -8.99 -3.46 7.32
N ALA A 101 -9.27 -2.19 7.60
CA ALA A 101 -8.28 -1.12 7.52
C ALA A 101 -7.10 -1.33 8.48
N ILE A 102 -7.39 -1.69 9.74
CA ILE A 102 -6.39 -2.00 10.77
C ILE A 102 -5.49 -3.17 10.34
N LYS A 103 -6.08 -4.24 9.80
CA LYS A 103 -5.31 -5.39 9.29
C LYS A 103 -4.42 -5.00 8.12
N ALA A 104 -4.94 -4.20 7.18
CA ALA A 104 -4.17 -3.72 6.03
C ALA A 104 -3.08 -2.70 6.42
N LEU A 105 -3.27 -1.92 7.49
CA LEU A 105 -2.26 -0.99 8.02
C LEU A 105 -0.98 -1.71 8.44
N ASN A 106 -1.07 -2.92 8.98
CA ASN A 106 0.12 -3.71 9.31
C ASN A 106 0.98 -3.99 8.07
N ILE A 107 0.36 -4.20 6.91
CA ILE A 107 1.05 -4.48 5.64
C ILE A 107 1.80 -3.23 5.14
N THR A 108 1.13 -2.07 5.12
CA THR A 108 1.76 -0.81 4.67
C THR A 108 2.83 -0.31 5.64
N LEU A 109 2.59 -0.46 6.95
CA LEU A 109 3.52 -0.04 7.98
C LEU A 109 4.85 -0.81 7.93
N GLN A 110 4.81 -2.11 7.66
CA GLN A 110 6.03 -2.91 7.50
C GLN A 110 6.89 -2.42 6.34
N ARG A 111 6.27 -2.04 5.21
CA ARG A 111 7.00 -1.47 4.06
C ARG A 111 7.59 -0.10 4.37
N LEU A 112 6.85 0.81 5.00
CA LEU A 112 7.37 2.12 5.43
C LEU A 112 8.54 1.99 6.40
N LEU A 113 8.46 1.10 7.40
CA LEU A 113 9.56 0.84 8.33
C LEU A 113 10.80 0.24 7.67
N SER A 114 10.61 -0.56 6.61
CA SER A 114 11.72 -1.11 5.84
C SER A 114 12.40 -0.03 5.00
N PHE A 115 11.59 0.83 4.36
CA PHE A 115 12.07 1.98 3.61
C PHE A 115 12.84 2.95 4.50
N SER A 116 12.30 3.30 5.67
CA SER A 116 12.93 4.25 6.62
C SER A 116 14.24 3.75 7.22
N LYS A 117 14.47 2.44 7.25
CA LYS A 117 15.74 1.84 7.67
C LYS A 117 16.81 1.99 6.60
N LYS A 118 16.42 1.92 5.33
CA LYS A 118 17.33 2.02 4.18
C LYS A 118 17.63 3.48 3.82
N TYR A 119 16.63 4.33 3.93
CA TYR A 119 16.69 5.76 3.64
C TYR A 119 16.27 6.53 4.89
N PRO A 120 17.24 7.11 5.64
CA PRO A 120 16.94 7.81 6.88
C PRO A 120 15.90 8.92 6.66
N ILE A 121 14.84 8.88 7.44
CA ILE A 121 13.83 9.94 7.55
C ILE A 121 13.96 10.63 8.90
N CYS A 122 13.11 11.63 9.17
CA CYS A 122 13.13 12.36 10.43
C CYS A 122 12.89 11.43 11.65
N GLU A 123 13.55 11.69 12.79
CA GLU A 123 13.43 10.86 14.00
C GLU A 123 11.98 10.78 14.50
N ASP A 124 11.26 11.91 14.47
CA ASP A 124 9.84 11.97 14.83
C ASP A 124 8.98 11.07 13.93
N CYS A 125 9.32 11.00 12.64
CA CYS A 125 8.63 10.18 11.64
C CYS A 125 8.81 8.69 11.99
N VAL A 126 10.04 8.29 12.32
CA VAL A 126 10.35 6.92 12.75
C VAL A 126 9.63 6.58 14.05
N ASN A 127 9.60 7.52 15.01
CA ASN A 127 8.94 7.32 16.30
C ASN A 127 7.43 7.14 16.14
N LYS A 128 6.78 7.92 15.26
CA LYS A 128 5.36 7.75 14.91
C LYS A 128 5.07 6.38 14.31
N LEU A 129 5.88 5.92 13.36
CA LEU A 129 5.71 4.58 12.75
C LEU A 129 5.88 3.45 13.78
N LYS A 130 6.86 3.57 14.68
CA LYS A 130 7.05 2.59 15.77
C LYS A 130 5.89 2.59 16.77
N ALA A 131 5.41 3.76 17.16
CA ALA A 131 4.26 3.89 18.06
C ALA A 131 3.00 3.27 17.45
N LEU A 132 2.75 3.53 16.15
CA LEU A 132 1.66 2.90 15.42
C LEU A 132 1.79 1.36 15.39
N LYS A 133 3.01 0.85 15.19
CA LYS A 133 3.26 -0.61 15.21
C LYS A 133 2.87 -1.24 16.54
N VAL A 134 3.21 -0.60 17.66
CA VAL A 134 2.83 -1.07 19.01
C VAL A 134 1.31 -1.05 19.19
N ARG A 135 0.65 0.03 18.76
CA ARG A 135 -0.82 0.15 18.82
C ARG A 135 -1.52 -0.97 18.03
N LEU A 136 -1.05 -1.27 16.82
CA LEU A 136 -1.66 -2.31 15.98
C LEU A 136 -1.46 -3.72 16.57
N ALA A 137 -0.31 -4.01 17.17
CA ALA A 137 -0.07 -5.30 17.83
C ALA A 137 -1.00 -5.54 19.03
N GLN A 138 -1.28 -4.49 19.81
CA GLN A 138 -2.22 -4.57 20.94
C GLN A 138 -3.66 -4.87 20.48
N ASN A 139 -4.07 -4.38 19.32
CA ASN A 139 -5.39 -4.66 18.76
C ASN A 139 -5.52 -6.12 18.26
N GLU A 140 -4.43 -6.76 17.84
CA GLU A 140 -4.45 -8.19 17.45
C GLU A 140 -4.59 -9.12 18.66
N GLU A 141 -4.04 -8.77 19.83
CA GLU A 141 -4.13 -9.58 21.06
C GLU A 141 -5.52 -9.53 21.73
N VAL A 142 -6.29 -8.46 21.53
CA VAL A 142 -7.63 -8.28 22.14
C VAL A 142 -8.74 -9.00 21.35
N LEU A 143 -8.48 -9.37 20.09
CA LEU A 143 -9.45 -9.99 19.19
C LEU A 143 -9.38 -11.54 19.16
N HIS A 144 -8.58 -12.15 20.02
CA HIS A 144 -8.43 -13.61 20.20
C HIS A 144 -8.93 -14.06 21.58
#